data_AF-A0A2N9DSZ8-F1
#
_entry.id   AF-A0A2N9DSZ8-F1
#
_cell.length_a   1.000
_cell.length_b   1.000
_cell.length_c   1.000
_cell.angle_alpha   90.00
_cell.angle_beta   90.00
_cell.angle_gamma   90.00
#
_symmetry.space_group_name_H-M   'P 1'
#
loop_
_entity.id
_entity.type
_entity.pdbx_description
1 polymer ?
#
loop_
_entity_poly.entity_id
_entity_poly.type
_entity_poly.pdbx_seq_one_letter_code
_entity_poly.pdbx_strand_id
1 'polypeptide(L)' 'MKQTIAIAGFTILGIEILQYAFYLGTFAVSDILLNGLGCLIGFYLATRLEKRVNIKSS' A
#
# COMPACT_ATOMS: atom_id res chain seq x y z
N MET A 1 -13.18 0.42 -4.31
CA MET A 1 -11.88 0.50 -5.01
C MET A 1 -11.35 1.92 -5.16
N LYS A 2 -12.01 2.83 -5.90
CA LYS A 2 -11.49 4.19 -6.12
C LYS A 2 -11.20 4.96 -4.81
N GLN A 3 -12.10 4.86 -3.83
CA GLN A 3 -11.94 5.50 -2.52
C GLN A 3 -10.77 4.92 -1.72
N THR A 4 -10.62 3.59 -1.70
CA THR A 4 -9.52 2.90 -0.99
C THR A 4 -8.15 3.28 -1.54
N ILE A 5 -8.02 3.42 -2.86
CA ILE A 5 -6.78 3.85 -3.50
C ILE A 5 -6.45 5.30 -3.15
N ALA A 6 -7.46 6.18 -3.13
CA ALA A 6 -7.28 7.57 -2.73
C ALA A 6 -6.84 7.70 -1.26
N ILE A 7 -7.46 6.93 -0.36
CA ILE A 7 -7.10 6.90 1.06
C ILE A 7 -5.67 6.37 1.24
N ALA A 8 -5.32 5.25 0.59
CA ALA A 8 -3.97 4.69 0.68
C ALA A 8 -2.91 5.67 0.15
N GLY A 9 -3.17 6.33 -0.99
CA GLY A 9 -2.27 7.34 -1.53
C GLY A 9 -2.09 8.54 -0.60
N PHE A 10 -3.17 9.02 0.01
CA PHE A 10 -3.10 10.12 0.98
C PHE A 10 -2.34 9.74 2.26
N THR A 11 -2.54 8.50 2.74
CA THR A 11 -1.80 7.97 3.89
C THR A 11 -0.31 7.84 3.59
N ILE A 12 0.09 7.24 2.46
CA ILE A 12 1.50 7.10 2.06
C ILE A 12 2.16 8.47 1.96
N LEU A 13 1.48 9.43 1.32
CA LEU A 13 1.97 10.80 1.20
C LEU A 13 2.09 11.49 2.57
N GLY A 14 1.12 11.32 3.45
CA GLY A 14 1.15 11.86 4.81
C GLY A 14 2.32 11.31 5.64
N ILE A 15 2.63 10.02 5.52
CA ILE A 15 3.76 9.38 6.20
C ILE A 15 5.10 9.92 5.66
N GLU A 16 5.25 10.04 4.35
CA GLU A 16 6.45 10.65 3.74
C GLU A 16 6.65 12.11 4.16
N ILE A 17 5.58 12.90 4.20
CA ILE A 17 5.63 14.30 4.66
C ILE A 17 6.00 14.37 6.14
N LEU A 18 5.45 13.50 6.98
CA LEU A 18 5.80 13.44 8.41
C LEU A 18 7.26 13.06 8.61
N GLN A 19 7.75 12.04 7.91
CA GLN A 19 9.16 11.65 8.00
C GLN A 19 10.10 12.78 7.59
N TYR A 20 9.74 13.54 6.56
CA TYR A 20 10.48 14.73 6.14
C TYR A 20 10.40 15.87 7.17
N ALA A 21 9.21 16.18 7.68
CA ALA A 21 8.99 17.29 8.63
C ALA A 21 9.70 17.06 9.98
N PHE A 22 9.80 15.81 10.42
CA PHE A 22 10.49 15.43 11.65
C PHE A 22 11.98 15.12 11.45
N TYR A 23 12.54 15.34 10.25
CA TYR A 23 13.93 15.00 9.90
C TYR A 23 14.30 13.53 10.16
N LEU A 24 13.31 12.65 10.21
CA LEU A 24 13.50 11.20 10.39
C LEU A 24 13.89 10.51 9.09
N GLY A 25 13.65 11.16 7.94
CA GLY A 25 13.98 10.65 6.61
C GLY A 25 13.95 11.75 5.54
N THR A 26 14.33 11.39 4.31
CA THR A 26 14.26 12.26 3.14
C THR A 26 12.96 12.02 2.39
N PHE A 27 12.32 13.07 1.88
CA PHE A 27 11.15 12.93 1.02
C PHE A 27 11.55 12.27 -0.31
N ALA A 28 11.24 10.99 -0.47
CA ALA A 28 11.69 10.18 -1.58
C ALA A 28 10.50 9.66 -2.40
N VAL A 29 10.43 10.11 -3.66
CA VAL A 29 9.38 9.64 -4.60
C VAL A 29 9.45 8.12 -4.78
N SER A 30 10.64 7.54 -4.65
CA SER A 30 10.87 6.10 -4.66
C SER A 30 10.08 5.37 -3.57
N ASP A 31 10.01 5.90 -2.35
CA ASP A 31 9.29 5.28 -1.23
C ASP A 31 7.77 5.33 -1.41
N ILE A 32 7.27 6.40 -2.04
CA ILE A 32 5.85 6.52 -2.43
C ILE A 32 5.49 5.45 -3.47
N LEU A 33 6.33 5.30 -4.51
CA LEU A 33 6.12 4.30 -5.55
C LEU A 33 6.23 2.87 -5.01
N LEU A 34 7.21 2.60 -4.14
CA LEU A 34 7.41 1.30 -3.54
C LEU A 34 6.25 0.92 -2.62
N ASN A 35 5.75 1.84 -1.78
CA ASN A 35 4.57 1.62 -0.95
C ASN A 35 3.32 1.37 -1.80
N GLY A 36 3.15 2.14 -2.88
CA GLY A 36 2.05 1.93 -3.84
C GLY A 36 2.10 0.54 -4.50
N LEU A 37 3.28 0.10 -4.92
CA LEU A 37 3.50 -1.25 -5.46
C LEU A 37 3.24 -2.32 -4.40
N GLY A 38 3.68 -2.10 -3.16
CA GLY A 38 3.41 -3.00 -2.03
C GLY A 38 1.91 -3.21 -1.79
N CYS A 39 1.10 -2.14 -1.84
CA CYS A 39 -0.35 -2.26 -1.74
C CYS A 39 -0.96 -3.04 -2.91
N LEU A 40 -0.49 -2.84 -4.15
CA LEU A 40 -0.95 -3.60 -5.32
C LEU A 40 -0.61 -5.08 -5.21
N ILE A 41 0.61 -5.40 -4.81
CA ILE A 41 1.07 -6.77 -4.60
C ILE A 41 0.26 -7.43 -3.48
N GLY A 42 0.05 -6.74 -2.35
CA GLY A 42 -0.76 -7.23 -1.24
C GLY A 42 -2.20 -7.52 -1.66
N PHE A 43 -2.82 -6.64 -2.46
CA PHE A 43 -4.16 -6.87 -2.99
C PHE A 43 -4.22 -8.06 -3.95
N TYR A 44 -3.21 -8.22 -4.82
CA TYR A 44 -3.10 -9.37 -5.71
C TYR A 44 -2.91 -10.68 -4.93
N LEU A 45 -2.07 -10.68 -3.90
CA LEU A 45 -1.85 -11.85 -3.05
C LEU A 45 -3.11 -12.19 -2.24
N ALA A 46 -3.78 -11.20 -1.65
CA ALA A 46 -5.03 -11.41 -0.91
C ALA A 46 -6.11 -12.06 -1.80
N THR A 47 -6.32 -11.54 -3.01
CA THR A 47 -7.28 -12.12 -3.95
C THR A 47 -6.89 -13.52 -4.44
N ARG A 48 -5.59 -13.82 -4.55
CA ARG A 48 -5.09 -15.18 -4.85
C ARG A 48 -5.28 -16.13 -3.67
N LEU A 49 -5.04 -15.67 -2.44
CA LEU A 49 -5.20 -16.45 -1.22
C LEU A 49 -6.68 -16.75 -0.94
N GLU A 50 -7.59 -15.78 -1.09
CA GLU A 50 -9.02 -16.02 -0.97
C GLU A 50 -9.51 -17.11 -1.94
N LYS A 51 -9.04 -17.08 -3.20
CA LYS A 51 -9.35 -18.14 -4.17
C LYS A 51 -8.84 -19.50 -3.71
N ARG A 52 -7.64 -19.57 -3.12
CA ARG A 52 -7.06 -20.83 -2.62
C ARG A 52 -7.78 -21.35 -1.36
N VAL A 53 -8.16 -20.45 -0.45
CA VAL A 53 -8.90 -20.78 0.78
C VAL A 53 -10.30 -21.28 0.45
N ASN A 54 -10.99 -20.62 -0.49
CA ASN A 54 -12.33 -21.05 -0.92
C ASN A 54 -12.29 -22.44 -1.60
N ILE A 55 -11.25 -22.75 -2.38
CA ILE A 55 -11.07 -24.08 -2.99
C ILE A 55 -10.82 -25.20 -1.97
N LYS A 56 -10.25 -24.90 -0.80
CA LYS A 56 -9.95 -25.91 0.23
C LYS A 56 -11.11 -26.15 1.20
N SER A 57 -12.18 -25.36 1.10
CA SER A 57 -13.37 -25.44 1.95
C SER A 57 -14.59 -26.04 1.24
N SER A 58 -14.39 -26.73 0.11
CA SER A 58 -15.43 -27.47 -0.62
C SER A 58 -15.03 -28.91 -0.85
#